data_AF-A0A817GFD1-F1
#
_entry.id   AF-A0A817GFD1-F1
#
_cell.length_a   1.000
_cell.length_b   1.000
_cell.length_c   1.000
_cell.angle_alpha   90.00
_cell.angle_beta   90.00
_cell.angle_gamma   90.00
#
_symmetry.space_group_name_H-M   'P 1'
#
loop_
_entity.id
_entity.type
_entity.pdbx_description
1 polymer ?
#
loop_
_entity_poly.entity_id
_entity_poly.type
_entity_poly.pdbx_seq_one_letter_code
_entity_poly.pdbx_strand_id
1 'polypeptide(L)'
;MIISILLSTLGVIFVAQPSFIFSKISNIPETNISSGHYKRLIGILIALYAAIGMAIMVISNKHLLSKYKTKESLIMFIFEFVILHILVANVLFRYNFFIDKMQLFINDFFNWRYLCASSICLLHIPGFILVQKGVKLEHPSIFTILQSSGIIWSILLQNIFSSVKSNFLSLLGSILVLTSILIITGFKFINEKKDQKQSVQACSIE
;
A
#
# COMPACT_ATOMS: atom_id res chain seq x y z
N MET A 1 -21.92 1.31 2.97
CA MET A 1 -20.67 0.59 2.63
C MET A 1 -20.44 0.52 1.13
N ILE A 2 -21.37 -0.03 0.32
CA ILE A 2 -21.23 -0.14 -1.15
C ILE A 2 -20.96 1.23 -1.82
N ILE A 3 -21.70 2.26 -1.43
CA ILE A 3 -21.53 3.63 -1.94
C ILE A 3 -20.10 4.14 -1.68
N SER A 4 -19.56 3.91 -0.49
CA SER A 4 -18.20 4.34 -0.13
C SER A 4 -17.13 3.57 -0.91
N ILE A 5 -17.37 2.28 -1.22
CA ILE A 5 -16.49 1.48 -2.08
C ILE A 5 -16.48 2.06 -3.49
N LEU A 6 -17.65 2.33 -4.08
CA LEU A 6 -17.76 2.93 -5.41
C LEU A 6 -17.08 4.30 -5.45
N LEU A 7 -17.28 5.13 -4.42
CA LEU A 7 -16.67 6.45 -4.32
C LEU A 7 -15.15 6.37 -4.21
N SER A 8 -14.62 5.45 -3.40
CA SER A 8 -13.18 5.19 -3.28
C SER A 8 -12.61 4.72 -4.62
N THR A 9 -13.26 3.77 -5.30
CA THR A 9 -12.80 3.28 -6.61
C THR A 9 -12.79 4.38 -7.67
N LEU A 10 -13.82 5.22 -7.74
CA LEU A 10 -13.85 6.37 -8.63
C LEU A 10 -12.73 7.36 -8.29
N GLY A 11 -12.54 7.68 -7.01
CA GLY A 11 -11.45 8.52 -6.55
C GLY A 11 -10.07 8.00 -6.97
N VAL A 12 -9.83 6.69 -6.80
CA VAL A 12 -8.58 6.05 -7.26
C VAL A 12 -8.43 6.14 -8.77
N ILE A 13 -9.49 5.96 -9.57
CA ILE A 13 -9.44 6.10 -11.03
C ILE A 13 -9.06 7.54 -11.43
N PHE A 14 -9.62 8.55 -10.77
CA PHE A 14 -9.26 9.96 -11.01
C PHE A 14 -7.83 10.29 -10.60
N VAL A 15 -7.32 9.68 -9.53
CA VAL A 15 -5.92 9.82 -9.13
C VAL A 15 -4.98 9.12 -10.11
N ALA A 16 -5.28 7.89 -10.49
CA ALA A 16 -4.42 7.03 -11.30
C ALA A 16 -4.37 7.44 -12.79
N GLN A 17 -4.81 8.67 -13.12
CA GLN A 17 -4.86 9.12 -14.49
C GLN A 17 -3.52 8.86 -15.22
N PRO A 18 -3.58 8.29 -16.44
CA PRO A 18 -2.40 7.89 -17.18
C PRO A 18 -1.45 9.06 -17.52
N SER A 19 -1.95 10.30 -17.60
CA SER A 19 -1.14 11.44 -18.06
C SER A 19 0.09 11.73 -17.19
N PHE A 20 0.07 11.40 -15.90
CA PHE A 20 1.20 11.66 -14.99
C PHE A 20 2.40 10.73 -15.25
N ILE A 21 2.15 9.49 -15.71
CA ILE A 21 3.19 8.49 -16.00
C ILE A 21 3.53 8.46 -17.51
N PHE A 22 2.57 8.81 -18.38
CA PHE A 22 2.68 8.57 -19.82
C PHE A 22 2.96 9.82 -20.68
N SER A 23 2.90 11.05 -20.14
CA SER A 23 3.11 12.28 -20.94
C SER A 23 4.55 12.55 -21.37
N LYS A 24 5.57 11.88 -20.79
CA LYS A 24 6.98 12.04 -21.19
C LYS A 24 7.49 10.99 -22.19
N ILE A 25 6.69 9.96 -22.49
CA ILE A 25 7.11 8.88 -23.42
C ILE A 25 6.77 9.24 -24.88
N SER A 26 5.89 10.21 -25.13
CA SER A 26 5.48 10.65 -26.46
C SER A 26 6.54 11.39 -27.28
N ASN A 27 7.73 11.66 -26.73
CA ASN A 27 8.84 12.29 -27.44
C ASN A 27 9.94 11.29 -27.86
N ILE A 28 9.68 9.99 -27.75
CA ILE A 28 10.63 8.93 -28.15
C ILE A 28 10.24 8.44 -29.56
N PRO A 29 11.16 8.45 -30.54
CA PRO A 29 10.86 8.17 -31.94
C PRO A 29 10.18 6.79 -32.13
N GLU A 30 9.21 6.76 -33.05
CA GLU A 30 8.19 5.72 -33.28
C GLU A 30 8.69 4.30 -33.66
N THR A 31 9.99 4.01 -33.56
CA THR A 31 10.54 2.70 -33.99
C THR A 31 10.41 1.60 -32.94
N ASN A 32 9.97 1.89 -31.71
CA ASN A 32 9.90 0.91 -30.60
C ASN A 32 8.48 0.66 -30.03
N ILE A 33 7.43 1.13 -30.72
CA ILE A 33 6.04 1.17 -30.20
C ILE A 33 5.52 -0.22 -29.78
N SER A 34 5.87 -1.29 -30.50
CA SER A 34 5.42 -2.66 -30.18
C SER A 34 5.93 -3.17 -28.83
N SER A 35 7.18 -2.84 -28.46
CA SER A 35 7.78 -3.26 -27.17
C SER A 35 7.19 -2.54 -25.95
N GLY A 36 6.61 -1.35 -26.14
CA GLY A 36 6.02 -0.53 -25.07
C GLY A 36 4.70 -1.09 -24.56
N HIS A 37 3.86 -1.62 -25.44
CA HIS A 37 2.57 -2.21 -25.08
C HIS A 37 2.73 -3.49 -24.26
N TYR A 38 3.67 -4.37 -24.64
CA TYR A 38 3.93 -5.62 -23.93
C TYR A 38 4.44 -5.36 -22.49
N LYS A 39 5.38 -4.43 -22.31
CA LYS A 39 5.89 -4.02 -20.99
C LYS A 39 4.78 -3.46 -20.10
N ARG A 40 3.86 -2.66 -20.68
CA ARG A 40 2.71 -2.12 -19.95
C ARG A 40 1.76 -3.23 -19.50
N LEU A 41 1.46 -4.19 -20.37
CA LEU A 41 0.59 -5.33 -20.04
C LEU A 41 1.20 -6.18 -18.92
N ILE A 42 2.50 -6.46 -18.97
CA ILE A 42 3.20 -7.15 -17.88
C ILE A 42 3.09 -6.37 -16.58
N GLY A 43 3.29 -5.05 -16.60
CA GLY A 43 3.15 -4.22 -15.41
C GLY A 43 1.76 -4.30 -14.78
N ILE A 44 0.70 -4.29 -15.61
CA ILE A 44 -0.68 -4.46 -15.14
C ILE A 44 -0.89 -5.85 -14.54
N LEU A 45 -0.39 -6.92 -15.18
CA LEU A 45 -0.50 -8.29 -14.65
C LEU A 45 0.22 -8.46 -13.31
N ILE A 46 1.43 -7.90 -13.18
CA ILE A 46 2.18 -7.91 -11.92
C ILE A 46 1.42 -7.16 -10.84
N ALA A 47 0.87 -5.98 -11.15
CA ALA A 47 0.09 -5.20 -10.20
C ALA A 47 -1.19 -5.93 -9.76
N LEU A 48 -1.86 -6.61 -10.69
CA LEU A 48 -3.04 -7.42 -10.38
C LEU A 48 -2.69 -8.61 -9.48
N TYR A 49 -1.60 -9.32 -9.78
CA TYR A 49 -1.11 -10.42 -8.95
C TYR A 49 -0.76 -9.92 -7.54
N ALA A 50 -0.07 -8.78 -7.43
CA ALA A 50 0.25 -8.17 -6.16
C ALA A 50 -1.01 -7.78 -5.36
N ALA A 51 -2.03 -7.24 -6.02
CA ALA A 51 -3.29 -6.88 -5.37
C ALA A 51 -4.01 -8.11 -4.81
N ILE A 52 -4.03 -9.23 -5.54
CA ILE A 52 -4.60 -10.50 -5.06
C ILE A 52 -3.80 -11.02 -3.86
N GLY A 53 -2.47 -11.03 -3.96
CA GLY A 53 -1.59 -11.46 -2.87
C GLY A 53 -1.79 -10.63 -1.59
N MET A 54 -1.90 -9.31 -1.72
CA MET A 54 -2.18 -8.41 -0.60
C MET A 54 -3.54 -8.68 0.04
N ALA A 55 -4.58 -8.95 -0.76
CA ALA A 55 -5.91 -9.29 -0.22
C ALA A 55 -5.89 -10.61 0.57
N ILE A 56 -5.25 -11.65 0.03
CA ILE A 56 -5.09 -12.94 0.71
C ILE A 56 -4.29 -12.75 2.01
N MET A 57 -3.22 -11.97 1.98
CA MET A 57 -2.40 -11.67 3.14
C MET A 57 -3.22 -11.03 4.26
N VAL A 58 -4.01 -9.98 3.97
CA VAL A 58 -4.81 -9.29 4.99
C VAL A 58 -5.84 -10.23 5.63
N ILE A 59 -6.55 -11.03 4.82
CA ILE A 59 -7.57 -11.97 5.31
C ILE A 59 -6.92 -13.09 6.15
N SER A 60 -5.82 -13.67 5.66
CA SER A 60 -5.11 -14.73 6.36
C SER A 60 -4.53 -14.24 7.69
N ASN A 61 -3.99 -13.02 7.69
CA ASN A 61 -3.44 -12.40 8.88
C ASN A 61 -4.53 -12.12 9.93
N LYS A 62 -5.70 -11.63 9.51
CA LYS A 62 -6.88 -11.50 10.40
C LYS A 62 -7.23 -12.85 11.02
N HIS A 63 -7.23 -13.92 10.23
CA HIS A 63 -7.58 -15.25 10.69
C HIS A 63 -6.57 -15.78 11.73
N LEU A 64 -5.27 -15.61 11.49
CA LEU A 64 -4.20 -15.97 12.43
C LEU A 64 -4.31 -15.20 13.76
N LEU A 65 -4.55 -13.89 13.69
CA LEU A 65 -4.62 -13.02 14.87
C LEU A 65 -5.88 -13.22 15.69
N SER A 66 -7.05 -13.28 15.05
CA SER A 66 -8.34 -13.31 15.75
C SER A 66 -8.80 -14.73 16.11
N LYS A 67 -8.62 -15.71 15.22
CA LYS A 67 -9.10 -17.09 15.46
C LYS A 67 -8.05 -17.93 16.18
N TYR A 68 -6.82 -17.93 15.69
CA TYR A 68 -5.74 -18.74 16.25
C TYR A 68 -4.95 -18.06 17.37
N LYS A 69 -5.25 -16.78 17.66
CA LYS A 69 -4.61 -15.97 18.72
C LYS A 69 -3.07 -16.00 18.64
N THR A 70 -2.52 -16.11 17.43
CA THR A 70 -1.08 -16.14 17.23
C THR A 70 -0.46 -14.81 17.62
N LYS A 71 0.73 -14.83 18.22
CA LYS A 71 1.44 -13.60 18.60
C LYS A 71 1.83 -12.81 17.35
N GLU A 72 1.51 -11.53 17.33
CA GLU A 72 1.82 -10.59 16.24
C GLU A 72 3.32 -10.57 15.90
N SER A 73 4.17 -10.61 16.92
CA SER A 73 5.64 -10.64 16.75
C SER A 73 6.14 -11.86 15.99
N LEU A 74 5.49 -13.02 16.16
CA LEU A 74 5.88 -14.25 15.49
C LEU A 74 5.53 -14.22 14.00
N ILE A 75 4.35 -13.69 13.66
CA ILE A 75 3.94 -13.51 12.25
C ILE A 75 4.90 -12.56 11.55
N MET A 76 5.24 -11.43 12.19
CA MET A 76 6.21 -10.47 11.65
C MET A 76 7.59 -11.10 11.47
N PHE A 77 8.07 -11.84 12.47
CA PHE A 77 9.38 -12.48 12.39
C PHE A 77 9.46 -13.46 11.21
N ILE A 78 8.45 -14.32 11.03
CA ILE A 78 8.41 -15.28 9.91
C ILE A 78 8.37 -14.54 8.57
N PHE A 79 7.57 -13.48 8.46
CA PHE A 79 7.47 -12.68 7.23
C PHE A 79 8.81 -12.05 6.84
N GLU A 80 9.47 -11.37 7.79
CA GLU A 80 10.79 -10.75 7.56
C GLU A 80 11.87 -11.80 7.27
N PHE A 81 11.80 -12.96 7.92
CA PHE A 81 12.72 -14.06 7.68
C PHE A 81 12.61 -14.63 6.25
N VAL A 82 11.37 -14.76 5.73
CA VAL A 82 11.13 -15.17 4.34
C VAL A 82 11.64 -14.12 3.35
N ILE A 83 11.40 -12.83 3.62
CA ILE A 83 11.94 -11.73 2.79
C ILE A 83 13.47 -11.79 2.76
N LEU A 84 14.11 -11.97 3.91
CA LEU A 84 15.56 -12.10 4.00
C LEU A 84 16.07 -13.27 3.14
N HIS A 85 15.42 -14.43 3.19
CA HIS A 85 15.80 -15.60 2.37
C HIS A 85 15.72 -15.30 0.87
N ILE A 86 14.64 -14.64 0.44
CA ILE A 86 14.46 -14.24 -0.96
C ILE A 86 15.55 -13.25 -1.39
N LEU A 87 15.89 -12.29 -0.53
CA LEU A 87 16.94 -11.31 -0.79
C LEU A 87 18.32 -11.97 -0.90
N VAL A 88 18.67 -12.85 0.04
CA VAL A 88 19.93 -13.60 0.01
C VAL A 88 20.02 -14.45 -1.26
N ALA A 89 18.95 -15.17 -1.61
CA ALA A 89 18.91 -15.96 -2.83
C ALA A 89 19.12 -15.10 -4.10
N ASN A 90 18.52 -13.91 -4.15
CA ASN A 90 18.70 -12.97 -5.26
C ASN A 90 20.13 -12.45 -5.35
N VAL A 91 20.77 -12.11 -4.21
CA VAL A 91 22.18 -11.69 -4.18
C VAL A 91 23.09 -12.81 -4.66
N LEU A 92 22.90 -14.04 -4.17
CA LEU A 92 23.68 -15.20 -4.61
C LEU A 92 23.49 -15.51 -6.10
N PHE A 93 22.26 -15.41 -6.60
CA PHE A 93 21.98 -15.58 -8.02
C PHE A 93 22.72 -14.53 -8.86
N ARG A 94 22.68 -13.26 -8.46
CA ARG A 94 23.41 -12.20 -9.16
C ARG A 94 24.91 -12.37 -9.08
N TYR A 95 25.43 -12.82 -7.95
CA TYR A 95 26.85 -13.10 -7.76
C TYR A 95 27.34 -14.17 -8.74
N ASN A 96 26.59 -15.26 -8.90
CA ASN A 96 26.99 -16.37 -9.76
C ASN A 96 26.85 -16.07 -11.26
N PHE A 97 25.90 -15.22 -11.66
CA PHE A 97 25.59 -14.97 -13.08
C PHE A 97 26.09 -13.62 -13.62
N PHE A 98 26.40 -12.63 -12.78
CA PHE A 98 26.73 -11.26 -13.20
C PHE A 98 27.93 -10.68 -12.42
N ILE A 99 29.05 -11.40 -12.43
CA ILE A 99 30.30 -11.04 -11.73
C ILE A 99 30.76 -9.61 -12.07
N ASP A 100 30.71 -9.21 -13.34
CA ASP A 100 31.17 -7.88 -13.78
C ASP A 100 30.34 -6.71 -13.23
N LYS A 101 29.11 -6.98 -12.74
CA LYS A 101 28.23 -5.94 -12.15
C LYS A 101 28.35 -5.85 -10.64
N MET A 102 29.13 -6.72 -9.99
CA MET A 102 29.28 -6.71 -8.53
C MET A 102 30.06 -5.49 -8.02
N GLN A 103 31.04 -5.00 -8.78
CA GLN A 103 31.81 -3.83 -8.38
C GLN A 103 30.96 -2.55 -8.37
N LEU A 104 30.03 -2.42 -9.32
CA LEU A 104 29.03 -1.34 -9.33
C LEU A 104 28.04 -1.47 -8.17
N PHE A 105 27.59 -2.70 -7.86
CA PHE A 105 26.71 -2.95 -6.73
C PHE A 105 27.32 -2.54 -5.38
N ILE A 106 28.60 -2.86 -5.15
CA ILE A 106 29.30 -2.49 -3.92
C ILE A 106 29.42 -0.96 -3.80
N ASN A 107 29.78 -0.26 -4.88
CA ASN A 107 29.85 1.20 -4.87
C ASN A 107 28.49 1.87 -4.60
N ASP A 108 27.41 1.34 -5.16
CA ASP A 108 26.05 1.84 -4.90
C ASP A 108 25.59 1.56 -3.46
N PHE A 109 25.99 0.43 -2.88
CA PHE A 109 25.63 0.05 -1.51
C PHE A 109 26.26 0.99 -0.47
N PHE A 110 27.50 1.44 -0.70
CA PHE A 110 28.20 2.40 0.17
C PHE A 110 27.89 3.86 -0.16
N ASN A 111 27.00 4.12 -1.12
CA ASN A 111 26.57 5.48 -1.42
C ASN A 111 25.77 6.04 -0.24
N TRP A 112 26.18 7.19 0.29
CA TRP A 112 25.48 7.87 1.39
C TRP A 112 23.99 8.07 1.13
N ARG A 113 23.60 8.38 -0.12
CA ARG A 113 22.19 8.55 -0.49
C ARG A 113 21.41 7.25 -0.33
N TYR A 114 22.03 6.11 -0.68
CA TYR A 114 21.43 4.79 -0.52
C TYR A 114 21.30 4.41 0.96
N LEU A 115 22.32 4.69 1.77
CA LEU A 115 22.29 4.46 3.21
C LEU A 115 21.21 5.30 3.91
N CYS A 116 21.10 6.58 3.57
CA CYS A 116 20.03 7.44 4.08
C CYS A 116 18.64 6.94 3.68
N ALA A 117 18.43 6.60 2.41
CA ALA A 117 17.15 6.07 1.93
C ALA A 117 16.78 4.77 2.65
N SER A 118 17.74 3.85 2.80
CA SER A 118 17.55 2.59 3.51
C SER A 118 17.22 2.79 5.00
N SER A 119 17.85 3.80 5.63
CA SER A 119 17.57 4.16 7.02
C SER A 119 16.15 4.71 7.19
N ILE A 120 15.67 5.52 6.24
CA ILE A 120 14.29 6.03 6.23
C ILE A 120 13.29 4.87 6.09
N CYS A 121 13.62 3.82 5.34
CA CYS A 121 12.78 2.63 5.23
C CYS A 121 12.57 1.92 6.58
N LEU A 122 13.44 2.11 7.59
CA LEU A 122 13.21 1.57 8.93
C LEU A 122 11.98 2.18 9.62
N LEU A 123 11.50 3.35 9.18
CA LEU A 123 10.21 3.91 9.62
C LEU A 123 9.03 3.01 9.27
N HIS A 124 9.20 2.05 8.35
CA HIS A 124 8.19 1.06 8.04
C HIS A 124 7.93 0.10 9.22
N ILE A 125 8.92 -0.18 10.07
CA ILE A 125 8.80 -1.10 11.22
C ILE A 125 7.67 -0.68 12.18
N PRO A 126 7.66 0.55 12.74
CA PRO A 126 6.56 0.98 13.60
C PRO A 126 5.22 1.05 12.84
N GLY A 127 5.23 1.43 11.56
CA GLY A 127 4.05 1.41 10.70
C GLY A 127 3.44 0.01 10.57
N PHE A 128 4.29 -1.01 10.41
CA PHE A 128 3.87 -2.40 10.28
C PHE A 128 3.25 -2.94 11.58
N ILE A 129 3.82 -2.58 12.74
CA ILE A 129 3.24 -2.92 14.05
C ILE A 129 1.83 -2.32 14.20
N LEU A 130 1.65 -1.06 13.82
CA LEU A 130 0.35 -0.40 13.86
C LEU A 130 -0.66 -1.04 12.89
N VAL A 131 -0.20 -1.45 11.71
CA VAL A 131 -1.01 -2.20 10.74
C VAL A 131 -1.49 -3.53 11.32
N GLN A 132 -0.60 -4.31 11.96
CA GLN A 132 -0.96 -5.59 12.59
C GLN A 132 -2.05 -5.41 13.66
N LYS A 133 -1.90 -4.38 14.51
CA LYS A 133 -2.93 -4.02 15.49
C LYS A 133 -4.24 -3.58 14.82
N GLY A 134 -4.17 -2.78 13.76
CA GLY A 134 -5.33 -2.35 12.99
C GLY A 134 -6.11 -3.51 12.39
N VAL A 135 -5.41 -4.45 11.73
CA VAL A 135 -6.02 -5.66 11.16
C VAL A 135 -6.69 -6.49 12.26
N LYS A 136 -6.06 -6.63 13.43
CA LYS A 136 -6.63 -7.38 14.54
C LYS A 136 -7.92 -6.77 15.08
N LEU A 137 -7.99 -5.45 15.20
CA LEU A 137 -9.14 -4.75 15.78
C LEU A 137 -10.29 -4.60 14.77
N GLU A 138 -9.99 -4.33 13.51
CA GLU A 138 -10.98 -3.93 12.52
C GLU A 138 -11.39 -5.04 11.55
N HIS A 139 -12.55 -4.88 10.91
CA HIS A 139 -12.94 -5.75 9.81
C HIS A 139 -12.00 -5.52 8.61
N PRO A 140 -11.49 -6.58 7.94
CA PRO A 140 -10.55 -6.47 6.82
C PRO A 140 -10.97 -5.45 5.75
N SER A 141 -12.25 -5.41 5.38
CA SER A 141 -12.75 -4.47 4.38
C SER A 141 -12.64 -3.00 4.79
N ILE A 142 -12.82 -2.68 6.08
CA ILE A 142 -12.67 -1.31 6.58
C ILE A 142 -11.19 -0.95 6.60
N PHE A 143 -10.35 -1.87 7.07
CA PHE A 143 -8.90 -1.70 7.08
C PHE A 143 -8.34 -1.45 5.67
N THR A 144 -8.75 -2.23 4.66
CA THR A 144 -8.28 -2.05 3.28
C THR A 144 -8.72 -0.71 2.68
N ILE A 145 -9.90 -0.21 3.03
CA ILE A 145 -10.35 1.12 2.56
C ILE A 145 -9.52 2.22 3.23
N LEU A 146 -9.24 2.13 4.53
CA LEU A 146 -8.35 3.08 5.20
C LEU A 146 -6.92 3.01 4.65
N GLN A 147 -6.42 1.82 4.31
CA GLN A 147 -5.11 1.65 3.69
C GLN A 147 -5.01 2.34 2.32
N SER A 148 -6.13 2.45 1.58
CA SER A 148 -6.18 3.21 0.33
C SER A 148 -5.88 4.71 0.50
N SER A 149 -5.97 5.24 1.72
CA SER A 149 -5.54 6.61 2.05
C SER A 149 -4.05 6.86 1.77
N GLY A 150 -3.23 5.81 1.67
CA GLY A 150 -1.83 5.91 1.26
C GLY A 150 -1.65 6.63 -0.09
N ILE A 151 -2.66 6.56 -0.97
CA ILE A 151 -2.69 7.29 -2.24
C ILE A 151 -2.67 8.81 -1.99
N ILE A 152 -3.47 9.29 -1.03
CA ILE A 152 -3.56 10.71 -0.66
C ILE A 152 -2.22 11.17 -0.10
N TRP A 153 -1.64 10.40 0.82
CA TRP A 153 -0.33 10.71 1.40
C TRP A 153 0.78 10.73 0.35
N SER A 154 0.74 9.81 -0.62
CA SER A 154 1.70 9.80 -1.73
C SER A 154 1.61 11.08 -2.58
N ILE A 155 0.40 11.53 -2.94
CA ILE A 155 0.19 12.78 -3.69
C ILE A 155 0.68 13.98 -2.88
N LEU A 156 0.34 14.02 -1.59
CA LEU A 156 0.70 15.11 -0.71
C LEU A 156 2.22 15.22 -0.56
N LEU A 157 2.90 14.11 -0.27
CA LEU A 157 4.35 14.06 -0.17
C LEU A 157 5.02 14.39 -1.50
N GLN A 158 4.45 13.92 -2.62
CA GLN A 158 4.94 14.28 -3.95
C GLN A 158 4.86 15.79 -4.19
N ASN A 159 3.76 16.45 -3.82
CA ASN A 159 3.63 17.90 -3.99
C ASN A 159 4.57 18.71 -3.08
N ILE A 160 4.94 18.16 -1.92
CA ILE A 160 5.86 18.82 -0.98
C ILE A 160 7.31 18.65 -1.44
N PHE A 161 7.70 17.43 -1.82
CA PHE A 161 9.11 17.07 -2.03
C PHE A 161 9.53 16.97 -3.51
N SER A 162 8.58 16.89 -4.45
CA SER A 162 8.88 16.80 -5.88
C SER A 162 8.67 18.13 -6.60
N SER A 163 9.48 18.37 -7.64
CA SER A 163 9.29 19.50 -8.55
C SER A 163 8.09 19.31 -9.50
N VAL A 164 7.58 18.08 -9.63
CA VAL A 164 6.42 17.77 -10.46
C VAL A 164 5.16 17.89 -9.60
N LYS A 165 4.38 18.95 -9.83
CA LYS A 165 3.12 19.19 -9.13
C LYS A 165 1.99 18.31 -9.66
N SER A 166 1.07 17.98 -8.76
CA SER A 166 -0.12 17.20 -9.08
C SER A 166 -1.11 17.96 -9.94
N ASN A 167 -1.74 17.24 -10.86
CA ASN A 167 -2.82 17.77 -11.70
C ASN A 167 -4.09 17.99 -10.86
N PHE A 168 -4.96 18.92 -11.29
CA PHE A 168 -6.24 19.20 -10.64
C PHE A 168 -7.12 17.95 -10.48
N LEU A 169 -7.09 17.02 -11.44
CA LEU A 169 -7.84 15.76 -11.35
C LEU A 169 -7.29 14.82 -10.26
N SER A 170 -5.98 14.82 -10.03
CA SER A 170 -5.37 14.07 -8.93
C SER A 170 -5.80 14.66 -7.58
N LEU A 171 -5.94 15.98 -7.50
CA LEU A 171 -6.48 16.65 -6.31
C LEU A 171 -7.95 16.26 -6.09
N LEU A 172 -8.78 16.33 -7.12
CA LEU A 172 -10.19 15.95 -7.06
C LEU A 172 -10.36 14.47 -6.64
N GLY A 173 -9.56 13.58 -7.23
CA GLY A 173 -9.53 12.17 -6.86
C GLY A 173 -9.13 11.95 -5.39
N SER A 174 -8.16 12.70 -4.88
CA SER A 174 -7.76 12.63 -3.47
C SER A 174 -8.88 13.09 -2.51
N ILE A 175 -9.64 14.14 -2.89
CA ILE A 175 -10.81 14.62 -2.12
C ILE A 175 -11.92 13.56 -2.12
N LEU A 176 -12.15 12.88 -3.25
CA LEU A 176 -13.11 11.78 -3.35
C LEU A 176 -12.72 10.59 -2.43
N VAL A 177 -11.45 10.21 -2.42
CA VAL A 177 -10.96 9.16 -1.50
C VAL A 177 -11.10 9.61 -0.05
N LEU A 178 -10.74 10.86 0.28
CA LEU A 178 -10.84 11.40 1.64
C LEU A 178 -12.29 11.42 2.14
N THR A 179 -13.23 11.90 1.32
CA THR A 179 -14.66 11.92 1.67
C THR A 179 -15.20 10.51 1.87
N SER A 180 -14.78 9.52 1.07
CA SER A 180 -15.18 8.12 1.26
C SER A 180 -14.75 7.58 2.62
N ILE A 181 -13.54 7.91 3.07
CA ILE A 181 -13.01 7.49 4.38
C ILE A 181 -13.79 8.17 5.51
N LEU A 182 -14.04 9.48 5.40
CA LEU A 182 -14.81 10.23 6.41
C LEU A 182 -16.22 9.69 6.57
N ILE A 183 -16.89 9.34 5.46
CA ILE A 183 -18.24 8.74 5.50
C ILE A 183 -18.22 7.40 6.25
N ILE A 184 -17.23 6.53 5.98
CA ILE A 184 -17.12 5.22 6.63
C ILE A 184 -16.84 5.39 8.13
N THR A 185 -15.86 6.20 8.48
CA THR A 185 -15.49 6.46 9.87
C THR A 185 -16.64 7.09 10.64
N GLY A 186 -17.33 8.07 10.04
CA GLY A 186 -18.49 8.72 10.64
C GLY A 186 -19.66 7.76 10.86
N PHE A 187 -20.01 6.94 9.86
CA PHE A 187 -21.08 5.95 9.98
C PHE A 187 -20.78 4.92 11.07
N LYS A 188 -19.53 4.47 11.16
CA LYS A 188 -19.09 3.54 12.19
C LYS A 188 -19.22 4.14 13.59
N PHE A 189 -18.73 5.37 13.79
CA PHE A 189 -18.79 6.06 15.07
C PHE A 189 -20.23 6.30 15.55
N ILE A 190 -21.15 6.58 14.62
CA ILE A 190 -22.57 6.76 14.94
C ILE A 190 -23.20 5.44 15.38
N ASN A 191 -22.89 4.32 14.71
CA ASN A 191 -23.44 3.01 15.08
C ASN A 191 -22.91 2.53 16.43
N GLU A 192 -21.61 2.66 16.70
CA GLU A 192 -21.03 2.29 18.00
C GLU A 192 -21.66 3.08 19.16
N LYS A 193 -21.97 4.37 18.96
CA LYS A 193 -22.70 5.17 19.95
C LYS A 193 -24.14 4.73 20.16
N LYS A 194 -24.82 4.20 19.14
CA LYS A 194 -26.17 3.65 19.27
C LYS A 194 -26.14 2.33 20.04
N ASP A 195 -25.18 1.46 19.72
CA ASP A 195 -25.02 0.17 20.37
C ASP A 195 -24.66 0.33 21.86
N GLN A 196 -23.79 1.29 22.21
CA GLN A 196 -23.49 1.62 23.60
C GLN A 196 -24.69 2.18 24.38
N LYS A 197 -25.53 3.01 23.74
CA LYS A 197 -26.74 3.52 24.40
C LYS A 197 -27.75 2.41 24.67
N GLN A 198 -27.87 1.44 23.76
CA GLN A 198 -28.74 0.28 23.95
C GLN A 198 -28.23 -0.69 25.02
N SER A 199 -26.92 -0.94 25.09
CA SER A 199 -26.35 -1.79 26.15
C SER A 199 -26.47 -1.18 27.55
N VAL A 200 -26.34 0.15 27.66
CA VAL A 200 -26.54 0.86 28.93
C VAL A 200 -28.00 0.84 29.37
N GLN A 201 -28.95 0.99 28.44
CA GLN A 201 -30.38 0.87 28.76
C GLN A 201 -30.80 -0.56 29.15
N ALA A 202 -30.21 -1.59 28.55
CA ALA A 202 -30.47 -2.98 28.92
C ALA A 202 -29.96 -3.32 30.33
N CYS A 203 -28.83 -2.75 30.76
CA CYS A 203 -28.25 -2.98 32.08
C CYS A 203 -28.92 -2.16 33.21
N SER A 204 -29.74 -1.15 32.88
CA SER A 204 -30.48 -0.33 33.85
C SER A 204 -31.91 -0.82 34.11
N ILE A 205 -32.32 -1.94 33.51
CA ILE A 205 -33.65 -2.54 33.67
C ILE A 205 -33.61 -3.81 34.57
N GLU A 206 -32.42 -4.23 35.01
CA GLU A 206 -32.23 -5.20 36.10
C GLU A 206 -32.06 -4.48 37.45
#